data_AF-L7F1Z8-F1
#
_entry.id   AF-L7F1Z8-F1
#
_cell.length_a   1.000
_cell.length_b   1.000
_cell.length_c   1.000
_cell.angle_alpha   90.00
_cell.angle_beta   90.00
_cell.angle_gamma   90.00
#
_symmetry.space_group_name_H-M   'P 1'
#
loop_
_entity.id
_entity.type
_entity.pdbx_description
1 polymer ?
#
loop_
_entity_poly.entity_id
_entity_poly.type
_entity_poly.pdbx_seq_one_letter_code
_entity_poly.pdbx_strand_id
1 'polypeptide(L)' 'MYHVVIVALISVTTGLAIGTGFAALGQAPFTAVASGAAVAAFFFTAGMGAVAYVKRQA' A
#
# COMPACT_ATOMS: atom_id res chain seq x y z
N MET A 1 7.51 11.79 12.58
CA MET A 1 7.16 11.86 11.15
C MET A 1 7.76 10.70 10.34
N TYR A 2 8.94 10.20 10.69
CA TYR A 2 9.59 9.06 10.01
C TYR A 2 8.72 7.81 9.79
N HIS A 3 7.98 7.35 10.81
CA HIS A 3 7.14 6.16 10.68
C HIS A 3 6.05 6.28 9.60
N VAL A 4 5.44 7.45 9.46
CA VAL A 4 4.40 7.69 8.44
C VAL A 4 5.01 7.64 7.04
N VAL A 5 6.19 8.22 6.87
CA VAL A 5 6.92 8.21 5.58
C VAL A 5 7.31 6.79 5.18
N ILE A 6 7.78 5.97 6.13
CA ILE A 6 8.13 4.57 5.88
C ILE A 6 6.88 3.76 5.48
N VAL A 7 5.77 3.92 6.20
CA VAL A 7 4.51 3.24 5.87
C VAL A 7 3.99 3.65 4.48
N ALA A 8 4.08 4.94 4.14
CA ALA A 8 3.73 5.43 2.81
C ALA A 8 4.59 4.79 1.72
N LEU A 9 5.92 4.81 1.88
CA LEU A 9 6.86 4.21 0.93
C LEU A 9 6.59 2.72 0.70
N ILE A 10 6.40 1.95 1.78
CA ILE A 10 6.09 0.52 1.69
C ILE A 10 4.75 0.33 0.98
N SER A 11 3.71 1.07 1.35
CA SER A 11 2.40 0.90 0.72
C SER A 11 2.43 1.16 -0.79
N VAL A 12 3.18 2.16 -1.23
CA VAL A 12 3.31 2.53 -2.64
C VAL A 12 4.12 1.49 -3.40
N THR A 13 5.23 1.00 -2.84
CA THR A 13 6.03 -0.04 -3.51
C THR A 13 5.28 -1.36 -3.62
N THR A 14 4.55 -1.78 -2.59
CA THR A 14 3.74 -3.01 -2.64
C THR A 14 2.57 -2.86 -3.62
N GLY A 15 1.88 -1.70 -3.61
CA GLY A 15 0.80 -1.42 -4.55
C GLY A 15 1.28 -1.38 -6.00
N LEU A 16 2.44 -0.80 -6.26
CA LEU A 16 3.05 -0.76 -7.59
C LEU A 16 3.46 -2.17 -8.05
N ALA A 17 4.14 -2.95 -7.20
CA ALA A 17 4.55 -4.31 -7.52
C ALA A 17 3.36 -5.21 -7.87
N ILE A 18 2.28 -5.13 -7.06
CA ILE A 18 1.07 -5.90 -7.29
C ILE A 18 0.34 -5.41 -8.55
N GLY A 19 0.22 -4.10 -8.75
CA GLY A 19 -0.37 -3.52 -9.97
C GLY A 19 0.38 -3.93 -11.24
N THR A 20 1.72 -3.91 -11.22
CA THR A 20 2.55 -4.37 -12.35
C THR A 20 2.43 -5.88 -12.55
N GLY A 21 2.31 -6.67 -11.48
CA GLY A 21 2.09 -8.11 -11.57
C GLY A 21 0.74 -8.44 -12.22
N PHE A 22 -0.32 -7.73 -11.85
CA PHE A 22 -1.64 -7.86 -12.46
C PHE A 22 -1.64 -7.44 -13.94
N ALA A 23 -0.94 -6.36 -14.29
CA ALA A 23 -0.77 -5.97 -15.68
C ALA A 23 0.01 -7.04 -16.48
N ALA A 24 1.04 -7.65 -15.90
CA ALA A 24 1.82 -8.72 -16.52
C ALA A 24 1.00 -10.02 -16.72
N LEU A 25 0.00 -10.27 -15.89
CA LEU A 25 -0.94 -11.39 -16.03
C LEU A 25 -2.02 -11.15 -17.11
N GLY A 26 -1.93 -10.05 -17.86
CA GLY A 26 -2.86 -9.74 -18.96
C GLY A 26 -4.15 -9.04 -18.50
N GLN A 27 -4.21 -8.57 -17.26
CA GLN A 27 -5.37 -7.82 -16.78
C GLN A 27 -5.44 -6.45 -17.46
N ALA A 28 -6.66 -5.97 -17.76
CA ALA A 28 -6.85 -4.67 -18.39
C ALA A 28 -6.17 -3.55 -17.57
N PRO A 29 -5.54 -2.56 -18.22
CA PRO A 29 -4.69 -1.58 -17.53
C PRO A 29 -5.44 -0.80 -16.44
N PHE A 30 -6.71 -0.46 -16.68
CA PHE A 30 -7.55 0.21 -15.67
C PHE A 30 -7.81 -0.65 -14.43
N THR A 31 -8.03 -1.95 -14.60
CA THR A 31 -8.30 -2.84 -13.47
C THR A 31 -7.01 -3.17 -12.73
N ALA A 32 -5.88 -3.35 -13.41
CA ALA A 32 -4.57 -3.51 -12.77
C ALA A 32 -4.16 -2.29 -11.92
N VAL A 33 -4.40 -1.07 -12.43
CA VAL A 33 -4.16 0.18 -11.68
C VAL A 33 -5.10 0.28 -10.47
N ALA A 34 -6.38 -0.04 -10.64
CA ALA A 34 -7.34 -0.04 -9.52
C ALA A 34 -6.95 -1.05 -8.43
N SER A 35 -6.51 -2.25 -8.82
CA SER A 35 -6.01 -3.28 -7.91
C SER A 35 -4.75 -2.81 -7.15
N GLY A 36 -3.77 -2.23 -7.85
CA GLY A 36 -2.57 -1.68 -7.24
C GLY A 36 -2.85 -0.53 -6.27
N ALA A 37 -3.78 0.37 -6.63
CA ALA A 37 -4.20 1.48 -5.78
C ALA A 37 -4.94 1.00 -4.52
N ALA A 38 -5.82 -0.01 -4.65
CA ALA A 38 -6.52 -0.60 -3.51
C ALA A 38 -5.55 -1.25 -2.52
N VAL A 39 -4.54 -1.95 -3.04
CA VAL A 39 -3.46 -2.53 -2.24
C VAL A 39 -2.66 -1.45 -1.52
N ALA A 40 -2.26 -0.38 -2.21
CA ALA A 40 -1.53 0.73 -1.58
C ALA A 40 -2.37 1.38 -0.45
N ALA A 41 -3.65 1.67 -0.70
CA ALA A 41 -4.54 2.24 0.30
C ALA A 41 -4.72 1.32 1.52
N PHE A 42 -4.84 0.02 1.30
CA PHE A 42 -4.94 -0.97 2.38
C PHE A 42 -3.68 -0.99 3.26
N PHE A 43 -2.50 -1.15 2.64
CA PHE A 43 -1.24 -1.19 3.39
C PHE A 43 -0.94 0.11 4.12
N PHE A 44 -1.29 1.25 3.54
CA PHE A 44 -1.14 2.55 4.20
C PHE A 44 -2.04 2.67 5.43
N THR A 45 -3.31 2.30 5.31
CA THR A 45 -4.29 2.36 6.40
C THR A 45 -3.91 1.39 7.53
N ALA A 46 -3.52 0.16 7.19
CA ALA A 46 -3.06 -0.84 8.15
C ALA A 46 -1.79 -0.39 8.88
N GLY A 47 -0.80 0.16 8.16
CA GLY A 47 0.43 0.65 8.77
C GLY A 47 0.21 1.85 9.68
N MET A 48 -0.69 2.77 9.30
CA MET A 48 -1.09 3.89 10.17
C MET A 48 -1.81 3.40 11.44
N GLY A 49 -2.65 2.37 11.34
CA GLY A 49 -3.29 1.72 12.49
C GLY A 49 -2.27 1.10 13.45
N ALA A 50 -1.25 0.40 12.92
CA ALA A 50 -0.17 -0.15 13.74
C ALA A 50 0.65 0.95 14.43
N VAL A 51 0.99 2.04 13.73
CA VAL A 51 1.68 3.19 14.33
C VAL A 51 0.84 3.85 15.42
N ALA A 52 -0.47 3.99 15.21
CA ALA A 52 -1.38 4.55 16.20
C ALA A 52 -1.46 3.64 17.45
N TYR A 53 -1.49 2.32 17.27
CA TYR A 53 -1.49 1.36 18.36
C TYR A 53 -0.19 1.43 19.18
N VAL A 54 0.97 1.42 18.52
CA VAL A 54 2.28 1.57 19.19
C VAL A 54 2.36 2.87 19.97
N LYS A 55 1.90 3.99 19.38
CA LYS A 55 1.87 5.28 20.08
C LYS A 55 0.90 5.35 21.27
N ARG A 56 -0.11 4.48 21.31
CA ARG A 56 -1.07 4.41 22.41
C ARG A 56 -0.55 3.57 23.58
N GLN A 57 0.44 2.71 23.32
CA GLN A 57 1.09 1.84 24.30
C GLN A 57 2.38 2.43 24.88
N ALA A 58 2.92 3.50 24.29
CA ALA A 58 4.11 4.23 24.74
C ALA A 58 3.72 5.46 25.55
#